data_AF-A0A8S1DFK5-F1
#
_entry.id   AF-A0A8S1DFK5-F1
#
_cell.length_a   1.000
_cell.length_b   1.000
_cell.length_c   1.000
_cell.angle_alpha   90.00
_cell.angle_beta   90.00
_cell.angle_gamma   90.00
#
_symmetry.space_group_name_H-M   'P 1'
#
loop_
_entity.id
_entity.type
_entity.pdbx_description
1 polymer ?
#
loop_
_entity_poly.entity_id
_entity_poly.type
_entity_poly.pdbx_seq_one_letter_code
_entity_poly.pdbx_strand_id
1 'polypeptide(L)'
;MADIPDLSAKEMALLKQKIQRTAELKQQYLKQVHNPYRHASGEGGFVFDPAVARYQALRAGGYERFKPTWRNGLGSFGALIFPMLVYGYFLHKERSEKEHRFRTGQVAYRDRLFKFV
;
A
#
# COMPACT_ATOMS: atom_id res chain seq x y z
N MET A 1 11.47 -32.94 16.53
CA MET A 1 12.64 -32.20 16.02
C MET A 1 12.39 -32.04 14.54
N ALA A 2 12.30 -30.81 14.02
CA ALA A 2 11.95 -30.61 12.61
C ALA A 2 12.99 -31.30 11.72
N ASP A 3 12.52 -32.16 10.82
CA ASP A 3 13.34 -32.86 9.83
C ASP A 3 14.18 -31.84 9.07
N ILE A 4 15.50 -31.98 9.16
CA ILE A 4 16.44 -31.13 8.44
C ILE A 4 16.35 -31.60 6.98
N PRO A 5 15.90 -30.75 6.03
CA PRO A 5 15.97 -31.12 4.61
C PRO A 5 17.43 -31.42 4.25
N ASP A 6 17.67 -32.31 3.29
CA ASP A 6 19.00 -32.46 2.68
C ASP A 6 19.36 -31.17 1.91
N LEU A 7 19.75 -30.14 2.65
CA LEU A 7 20.13 -28.83 2.14
C LEU A 7 21.55 -28.91 1.59
N SER A 8 21.74 -28.27 0.44
CA SER A 8 23.09 -28.08 -0.11
C SER A 8 23.97 -27.34 0.92
N ALA A 9 25.28 -27.60 0.91
CA ALA A 9 26.23 -26.95 1.81
C ALA A 9 26.11 -25.41 1.81
N LYS A 10 25.78 -24.82 0.65
CA LYS A 10 25.53 -23.37 0.52
C LYS A 10 24.29 -22.91 1.28
N GLU A 11 23.19 -23.64 1.16
CA GLU A 11 21.93 -23.29 1.82
C GLU A 11 22.03 -23.47 3.33
N MET A 12 22.77 -24.49 3.77
CA MET A 12 23.07 -24.71 5.18
C MET A 12 23.89 -23.55 5.78
N ALA A 13 24.86 -23.01 5.01
CA ALA A 13 25.62 -21.84 5.42
C ALA A 13 24.73 -20.58 5.52
N LEU A 14 23.83 -20.35 4.56
CA LEU A 14 22.86 -19.25 4.61
C LEU A 14 21.91 -19.38 5.81
N LEU A 15 21.44 -20.60 6.10
CA LEU A 15 20.58 -20.86 7.25
C LEU A 15 21.31 -20.54 8.57
N LYS A 16 22.56 -20.98 8.71
CA LYS A 16 23.40 -20.65 9.88
C LYS A 16 23.56 -19.14 10.04
N GLN A 17 23.85 -18.41 8.97
CA GLN A 17 23.95 -16.94 9.01
C GLN A 17 22.63 -16.27 9.43
N LYS A 18 21.50 -16.75 8.91
CA LYS A 18 20.17 -16.23 9.30
C LYS A 18 19.88 -16.47 10.78
N ILE A 19 20.16 -17.67 11.27
CA ILE A 19 19.98 -18.03 12.70
C ILE A 19 20.87 -17.16 13.58
N GLN A 20 22.15 -16.99 13.20
CA GLN A 20 23.11 -16.14 13.91
C GLN A 20 22.61 -14.70 14.01
N ARG A 21 22.24 -14.06 12.89
CA ARG A 21 21.70 -12.69 12.89
C ARG A 21 20.43 -12.56 13.73
N THR A 22 19.54 -13.54 13.66
CA THR A 22 18.29 -13.54 14.44
C THR A 22 18.60 -13.64 15.94
N ALA A 23 19.55 -14.48 16.33
CA ALA A 23 19.99 -14.62 17.71
C ALA A 23 20.63 -13.33 18.23
N GLU A 24 21.50 -12.69 17.45
CA GLU A 24 22.13 -11.41 17.79
C GLU A 24 21.10 -10.30 18.03
N LEU A 25 20.16 -10.12 17.09
CA LEU A 25 19.10 -9.10 17.21
C LEU A 25 18.20 -9.37 18.43
N LYS A 26 17.85 -10.65 18.67
CA LYS A 26 17.07 -11.04 19.85
C LYS A 26 17.83 -10.74 21.14
N GLN A 27 19.12 -11.02 21.20
CA GLN A 27 19.95 -10.70 22.37
C GLN A 27 20.00 -9.18 22.61
N GLN A 28 20.16 -8.36 21.57
CA GLN A 28 20.13 -6.90 21.70
C GLN A 28 18.78 -6.41 22.26
N TYR A 29 17.66 -6.94 21.75
CA TYR A 29 16.33 -6.63 22.24
C TYR A 29 16.17 -7.03 23.72
N LEU A 30 16.53 -8.26 24.08
CA LEU A 30 16.43 -8.76 25.45
C LEU A 30 17.26 -7.93 26.43
N LYS A 31 18.48 -7.51 26.04
CA LYS A 31 19.33 -6.61 26.85
C LYS A 31 18.63 -5.28 27.15
N GLN A 32 17.93 -4.73 26.16
CA GLN A 32 17.21 -3.46 26.33
C GLN A 32 15.93 -3.64 27.16
N VAL A 33 15.18 -4.72 26.94
CA VAL A 33 13.92 -4.98 27.66
C VAL A 33 14.14 -5.33 29.13
N HIS A 34 15.13 -6.17 29.42
CA HIS A 34 15.40 -6.63 30.79
C HIS A 34 16.21 -5.64 31.62
N ASN A 35 16.59 -4.48 31.08
CA ASN A 35 17.31 -3.46 31.84
C ASN A 35 16.36 -2.73 32.82
N PRO A 36 16.50 -2.90 34.15
CA PRO A 36 15.59 -2.30 35.13
C PRO A 36 15.72 -0.78 35.22
N TYR A 37 16.86 -0.22 34.86
CA TYR A 37 17.11 1.23 34.94
C TYR A 37 16.58 2.01 33.74
N ARG A 38 16.05 1.33 32.72
CA ARG A 38 15.60 1.97 31.49
C ARG A 38 14.40 2.92 31.70
N HIS A 39 13.54 2.60 32.67
CA HIS A 39 12.43 3.49 33.02
C HIS A 39 12.84 4.60 34.00
N ALA A 40 13.96 4.45 34.69
CA ALA A 40 14.46 5.43 35.67
C ALA A 40 15.14 6.64 35.02
N SER A 41 15.65 6.51 33.78
CA SER A 41 16.33 7.58 33.03
C SER A 41 15.39 8.59 32.36
N GLY A 42 14.08 8.59 32.66
CA GLY A 42 13.11 9.56 32.12
C GLY A 42 12.71 9.34 30.65
N GLU A 43 13.47 8.54 29.90
CA GLU A 43 13.20 8.09 28.53
C GLU A 43 12.41 6.76 28.49
N GLY A 44 11.70 6.43 29.56
CA GLY A 44 11.09 5.12 29.82
C GLY A 44 9.87 4.78 28.95
N GLY A 45 10.02 4.81 27.62
CA GLY A 45 8.99 4.46 26.64
C GLY A 45 9.21 3.11 25.96
N PHE A 46 8.95 3.07 24.65
CA PHE A 46 9.06 1.88 23.80
C PHE A 46 10.53 1.57 23.42
N VAL A 47 10.83 0.31 23.12
CA VAL A 47 12.14 -0.08 22.55
C VAL A 47 12.22 0.43 21.11
N PHE A 48 13.15 1.35 20.81
CA PHE A 48 13.34 1.84 19.45
C PHE A 48 13.91 0.73 18.55
N ASP A 49 13.16 0.34 17.52
CA ASP A 49 13.64 -0.57 16.48
C ASP A 49 14.09 0.23 15.24
N PRO A 50 15.40 0.26 14.92
CA PRO A 50 15.89 0.96 13.75
C PRO A 50 15.39 0.35 12.43
N ALA A 51 15.02 -0.93 12.39
CA ALA A 51 14.46 -1.56 11.20
C ALA A 51 13.06 -1.03 10.89
N VAL A 52 12.20 -0.88 11.91
CA VAL A 52 10.86 -0.28 11.76
C VAL A 52 10.97 1.18 11.34
N ALA A 53 11.87 1.95 11.98
CA ALA A 53 12.08 3.34 11.62
C ALA A 53 12.57 3.50 10.17
N ARG A 54 13.51 2.66 9.71
CA ARG A 54 13.95 2.65 8.30
C ARG A 54 12.83 2.28 7.33
N TYR A 55 11.96 1.34 7.69
CA TYR A 55 10.81 0.98 6.86
C TYR A 55 9.81 2.14 6.74
N GLN A 56 9.53 2.83 7.84
CA GLN A 56 8.68 4.02 7.83
C GLN A 56 9.29 5.15 6.99
N ALA A 57 10.58 5.43 7.18
CA ALA A 57 11.32 6.39 6.37
C ALA A 57 11.32 6.00 4.88
N LEU A 58 11.34 4.71 4.55
CA LEU A 58 11.22 4.22 3.17
C LEU A 58 9.86 4.53 2.54
N ARG A 59 8.78 4.38 3.30
CA ARG A 59 7.43 4.72 2.81
C ARG A 59 7.25 6.22 2.64
N ALA A 60 7.77 7.01 3.56
CA ALA A 60 7.71 8.47 3.49
C ALA A 60 8.54 9.03 2.32
N GLY A 61 9.74 8.50 2.09
CA GLY A 61 10.66 8.93 1.03
C GLY A 61 10.36 8.35 -0.36
N GLY A 62 9.09 7.99 -0.65
CA GLY A 62 8.71 7.38 -1.93
C GLY A 62 9.00 8.26 -3.14
N TYR A 63 8.88 9.59 -2.99
CA TYR A 63 9.14 10.56 -4.06
C TYR A 63 10.61 10.59 -4.49
N GLU A 64 11.54 10.59 -3.53
CA GLU A 64 12.99 10.65 -3.79
C GLU A 64 13.49 9.42 -4.57
N ARG A 65 12.85 8.27 -4.37
CA ARG A 65 13.22 7.00 -5.02
C ARG A 65 12.36 6.69 -6.24
N PHE A 66 11.45 7.59 -6.61
CA PHE A 66 10.60 7.40 -7.77
C PHE A 66 11.44 7.42 -9.04
N LYS A 67 11.29 6.36 -9.86
CA LYS A 67 11.88 6.29 -11.19
C LYS A 67 10.75 6.37 -12.23
N PRO A 68 10.77 7.36 -13.14
CA PRO A 68 9.81 7.44 -14.22
C PRO A 68 10.09 6.29 -15.19
N THR A 69 9.30 5.22 -15.08
CA THR A 69 9.36 4.05 -15.97
C THR A 69 7.99 3.85 -16.60
N TRP A 70 7.94 3.19 -17.76
CA TRP A 70 6.69 2.93 -18.47
C TRP A 70 5.67 2.17 -17.59
N ARG A 71 6.14 1.20 -16.80
CA ARG A 71 5.30 0.41 -15.89
C ARG A 71 4.65 1.29 -14.81
N ASN A 72 5.42 2.21 -14.21
CA ASN A 72 4.91 3.14 -13.21
C ASN A 72 3.94 4.18 -13.82
N GLY A 73 4.25 4.65 -15.04
CA GLY A 73 3.38 5.57 -15.78
C GLY A 73 2.02 4.94 -16.10
N LEU A 74 2.02 3.72 -16.65
CA LEU A 74 0.78 3.00 -16.98
C LEU A 74 -0.05 2.69 -15.73
N GLY A 75 0.59 2.28 -14.63
CA GLY A 75 -0.09 2.08 -13.34
C GLY A 75 -0.76 3.35 -12.81
N SER A 76 -0.04 4.48 -12.87
CA SER A 76 -0.57 5.78 -12.42
C SER A 76 -1.69 6.29 -13.32
N PHE A 77 -1.56 6.13 -14.63
CA PHE A 77 -2.61 6.45 -15.61
C PHE A 77 -3.87 5.63 -15.38
N GLY A 78 -3.72 4.31 -15.19
CA GLY A 78 -4.84 3.40 -14.94
C GLY A 78 -5.56 3.66 -13.61
N ALA A 79 -4.83 4.09 -12.58
CA ALA A 79 -5.43 4.40 -11.28
C ALA A 79 -6.14 5.76 -11.26
N LEU A 80 -5.63 6.76 -11.97
CA LEU A 80 -6.12 8.15 -11.87
C LEU A 80 -6.94 8.60 -13.08
N ILE A 81 -6.37 8.48 -14.29
CA ILE A 81 -6.95 9.09 -15.50
C ILE A 81 -8.03 8.19 -16.08
N PHE A 82 -7.79 6.89 -16.13
CA PHE A 82 -8.74 5.93 -16.67
C PHE A 82 -10.14 5.99 -16.02
N PRO A 83 -10.31 5.97 -14.68
CA PRO A 83 -11.64 6.06 -14.09
C PRO A 83 -12.34 7.40 -14.38
N MET A 84 -11.60 8.51 -14.49
CA MET A 84 -12.18 9.81 -14.87
C MET A 84 -12.74 9.77 -16.29
N LEU A 85 -11.99 9.21 -17.24
CA LEU A 85 -12.43 9.08 -18.63
C LEU A 85 -13.64 8.14 -18.76
N VAL A 86 -13.60 7.00 -18.07
CA VAL A 86 -14.69 6.03 -18.05
C VAL A 86 -15.96 6.66 -17.49
N TYR A 87 -15.87 7.32 -16.33
CA TYR A 87 -17.01 7.98 -15.72
C TYR A 87 -17.57 9.10 -16.61
N GLY A 88 -16.70 9.93 -17.19
CA GLY A 88 -17.11 10.99 -18.12
C GLY A 88 -17.83 10.45 -19.35
N TYR A 89 -17.36 9.34 -19.92
CA TYR A 89 -18.00 8.68 -21.05
C TYR A 89 -19.40 8.16 -20.69
N PHE A 90 -19.54 7.45 -19.56
CA PHE A 90 -20.84 6.94 -19.12
C PHE A 90 -21.83 8.07 -18.87
N LEU A 91 -21.38 9.14 -18.21
CA LEU A 91 -22.23 10.31 -17.94
C LEU A 91 -22.69 10.98 -19.24
N HIS A 92 -21.78 11.16 -20.20
CA HIS A 92 -22.12 11.74 -21.50
C HIS A 92 -23.13 10.86 -22.26
N LYS A 93 -22.89 9.55 -22.31
CA LYS A 93 -23.77 8.58 -22.97
C LYS A 93 -25.18 8.61 -22.37
N GLU A 94 -25.30 8.52 -21.05
CA GLU A 94 -26.60 8.57 -20.38
C GLU A 94 -27.35 9.87 -20.66
N ARG A 95 -26.64 11.01 -20.65
CA ARG A 95 -27.25 12.31 -20.92
C ARG A 95 -27.77 12.39 -22.35
N SER A 96 -26.95 12.01 -23.33
CA SER A 96 -27.33 12.01 -24.74
C SER A 96 -28.51 11.09 -25.03
N GLU A 97 -28.55 9.89 -24.43
CA GLU A 97 -29.67 8.96 -24.55
C GLU A 97 -30.95 9.49 -23.89
N LYS A 98 -30.84 10.14 -22.71
CA LYS A 98 -32.00 10.79 -22.05
C LYS A 98 -32.54 11.94 -22.91
N GLU A 99 -31.67 12.82 -23.40
CA GLU A 99 -32.05 13.94 -24.27
C GLU A 99 -32.71 13.45 -25.57
N HIS A 100 -32.16 12.39 -26.19
CA HIS A 100 -32.74 11.80 -27.39
C HIS A 100 -34.15 11.28 -27.14
N ARG A 101 -34.37 10.53 -26.06
CA ARG A 101 -35.70 10.02 -25.66
C ARG A 101 -36.72 11.13 -25.39
N PHE A 102 -36.27 12.26 -24.85
CA PHE A 102 -37.13 13.42 -24.62
C PHE A 102 -37.53 14.12 -25.92
N ARG A 103 -36.61 14.22 -26.90
CA ARG A 103 -36.88 14.85 -28.21
C ARG A 103 -37.76 14.02 -29.12
N THR A 104 -37.62 12.69 -29.08
CA THR A 104 -38.44 11.77 -29.88
C THR A 104 -39.82 11.49 -29.26
N GLY A 105 -40.09 12.02 -28.05
CA GLY A 105 -41.37 11.82 -27.37
C GLY A 105 -41.57 10.42 -26.78
N GLN A 106 -40.53 9.59 -26.73
CA GLN A 106 -40.58 8.24 -26.13
C GLN A 106 -40.88 8.29 -24.63
N VAL A 107 -40.60 9.41 -23.96
CA VAL A 107 -40.95 9.65 -22.55
C VAL A 107 -41.96 10.79 -22.48
N ALA A 108 -43.14 10.50 -21.93
CA ALA A 108 -44.18 11.48 -21.69
C ALA A 108 -43.70 12.57 -20.73
N TYR A 109 -44.17 13.81 -20.94
CA TYR A 109 -43.73 14.97 -20.13
C TYR A 109 -43.96 14.76 -18.62
N ARG A 110 -45.03 14.04 -18.24
CA ARG A 110 -45.36 13.74 -16.85
C ARG A 110 -44.28 12.92 -16.13
N ASP A 111 -43.62 12.02 -16.86
CA ASP A 111 -42.68 11.00 -16.35
C ASP A 111 -41.22 11.52 -16.32
N ARG A 112 -41.00 12.79 -16.67
CA ARG A 112 -39.67 13.42 -16.63
C ARG A 112 -39.30 13.79 -15.19
N LEU A 113 -38.14 13.32 -14.74
CA LEU A 113 -37.51 13.77 -13.49
C LEU A 113 -37.04 15.23 -13.64
N PHE A 114 -37.18 16.02 -12.58
CA PHE A 114 -36.76 17.43 -12.52
C PHE A 114 -37.37 18.35 -13.60
N LYS A 115 -38.69 18.23 -13.86
CA LYS A 115 -39.40 19.04 -14.86
C LYS A 115 -39.62 20.52 -14.51
N PHE A 116 -39.44 20.91 -13.25
CA PHE A 116 -39.75 22.25 -12.72
C PHE A 116 -38.56 22.94 -12.02
N VAL A 117 -37.36 22.38 -12.17
CA VAL A 117 -36.10 22.97 -11.69
C VAL A 117 -35.32 23.39 -12.93
#